data_AF-A0A3M1ZPS7-F1
#
_entry.id   AF-A0A3M1ZPS7-F1
#
_cell.length_a   1.000
_cell.length_b   1.000
_cell.length_c   1.000
_cell.angle_alpha   90.00
_cell.angle_beta   90.00
_cell.angle_gamma   90.00
#
_symmetry.space_group_name_H-M   'P 1'
#
loop_
_entity.id
_entity.type
_entity.pdbx_description
1 polymer ?
#
loop_
_entity_poly.entity_id
_entity_poly.type
_entity_poly.pdbx_seq_one_letter_code
_entity_poly.pdbx_strand_id
1 'polypeptide(L)'
;MRREDLQDIIPGLDTDRYLYALQLLEILWRSIWWSSTADWGRYRREIWTMFANWTRSSARRSRDISGFLANFSRYAQLQAIGTNAEEREVIARLLALPYDEQRQIIRQFRNEGSTIHGIFRVYRDARKTEIEAIRSEESYEEA
;
A
#
# COMPACT_ATOMS: atom_id res chain seq x y z
N MET A 1 -3.57 2.16 7.80
CA MET A 1 -2.39 2.96 8.22
C MET A 1 -2.84 4.28 8.84
N ARG A 2 -2.49 4.54 10.10
CA ARG A 2 -2.75 5.82 10.77
C ARG A 2 -1.52 6.72 10.72
N ARG A 3 -1.72 8.02 10.96
CA ARG A 3 -0.64 9.02 10.98
C ARG A 3 0.33 8.73 12.11
N GLU A 4 -0.17 8.40 13.31
CA GLU A 4 0.68 8.12 14.47
C GLU A 4 1.61 6.92 14.19
N ASP A 5 1.05 5.82 13.66
CA ASP A 5 1.83 4.62 13.31
C ASP A 5 3.04 4.93 12.42
N LEU A 6 2.88 5.84 11.45
CA LEU A 6 3.94 6.19 10.51
C LEU A 6 5.06 7.00 11.16
N GLN A 7 4.71 7.91 12.06
CA GLN A 7 5.68 8.74 12.78
C GLN A 7 6.50 7.90 13.76
N ASP A 8 5.84 6.94 14.42
CA ASP A 8 6.51 6.01 15.35
C ASP A 8 7.49 5.09 14.62
N ILE A 9 7.08 4.54 13.46
CA ILE A 9 7.94 3.60 12.70
C ILE A 9 9.04 4.34 11.93
N ILE A 10 8.78 5.56 11.44
CA ILE A 10 9.71 6.33 10.61
C ILE A 10 9.81 7.76 11.15
N PRO A 11 10.60 7.98 12.21
CA PRO A 11 10.77 9.31 12.81
C PRO A 11 11.30 10.34 11.79
N GLY A 12 10.69 11.52 11.77
CA GLY A 12 11.06 12.61 10.85
C GLY A 12 10.43 12.52 9.45
N LEU A 13 9.55 11.54 9.20
CA LEU A 13 8.78 11.48 7.95
C LEU A 13 7.75 12.61 7.88
N ASP A 14 7.74 13.35 6.77
CA ASP A 14 6.64 14.23 6.38
C ASP A 14 5.39 13.40 6.06
N THR A 15 4.68 13.01 7.12
CA THR A 15 3.60 12.02 7.04
C THR A 15 2.43 12.57 6.23
N ASP A 16 2.11 13.85 6.38
CA ASP A 16 0.98 14.48 5.71
C ASP A 16 1.13 14.48 4.20
N ARG A 17 2.36 14.67 3.73
CA ARG A 17 2.68 14.56 2.31
C ARG A 17 2.37 13.17 1.76
N TYR A 18 2.71 12.10 2.46
CA TYR A 18 2.68 10.74 1.90
C TYR A 18 1.48 9.88 2.34
N LEU A 19 0.71 10.31 3.35
CA LEU A 19 -0.30 9.50 4.00
C LEU A 19 -1.27 8.83 3.01
N TYR A 20 -1.87 9.61 2.11
CA TYR A 20 -2.84 9.07 1.15
C TYR A 20 -2.21 8.12 0.13
N ALA A 21 -0.99 8.39 -0.32
CA ALA A 21 -0.26 7.49 -1.20
C ALA A 21 0.06 6.16 -0.50
N LEU A 22 0.48 6.21 0.76
CA LEU A 22 0.80 5.02 1.55
C LEU A 22 -0.45 4.20 1.91
N GLN A 23 -1.56 4.86 2.26
CA GLN A 23 -2.85 4.20 2.47
C GLN A 23 -3.32 3.50 1.20
N LEU A 24 -3.18 4.15 0.04
CA LEU A 24 -3.51 3.52 -1.22
C LEU A 24 -2.62 2.28 -1.48
N LEU A 25 -1.30 2.38 -1.29
CA LEU A 25 -0.40 1.22 -1.44
C LEU A 25 -0.76 0.07 -0.51
N GLU A 26 -1.14 0.36 0.74
CA GLU A 26 -1.56 -0.66 1.69
C GLU A 26 -2.73 -1.47 1.12
N ILE A 27 -3.74 -0.79 0.60
CA ILE A 27 -4.93 -1.43 0.02
C ILE A 27 -4.58 -2.23 -1.23
N LEU A 28 -3.75 -1.68 -2.13
CA LEU A 28 -3.30 -2.39 -3.33
C LEU A 28 -2.52 -3.65 -2.97
N TRP A 29 -1.60 -3.54 -2.01
CA TRP A 29 -0.78 -4.66 -1.54
C TRP A 29 -1.65 -5.78 -0.97
N ARG A 30 -2.61 -5.44 -0.09
CA ARG A 30 -3.57 -6.40 0.47
C ARG A 30 -4.42 -7.05 -0.63
N SER A 31 -4.88 -6.27 -1.60
CA SER A 31 -5.68 -6.78 -2.71
C SER A 31 -4.92 -7.82 -3.54
N ILE A 32 -3.61 -7.63 -3.77
CA ILE A 32 -2.78 -8.65 -4.44
C ILE A 32 -2.61 -9.86 -3.53
N TRP A 33 -2.31 -9.64 -2.23
CA TRP A 33 -2.12 -10.72 -1.27
C TRP A 33 -3.33 -11.67 -1.22
N TRP A 34 -4.54 -11.13 -1.20
CA TRP A 34 -5.78 -11.91 -1.12
C TRP A 34 -6.17 -12.59 -2.45
N SER A 35 -5.76 -12.03 -3.59
CA SER A 35 -6.11 -12.57 -4.91
C SER A 35 -5.10 -13.57 -5.46
N SER A 36 -3.89 -13.60 -4.91
CA SER A 36 -2.79 -14.42 -5.42
C SER A 36 -2.76 -15.80 -4.77
N THR A 37 -2.68 -16.83 -5.61
CA THR A 37 -2.38 -18.22 -5.21
C THR A 37 -0.87 -18.49 -5.14
N ALA A 38 -0.01 -17.48 -5.31
CA ALA A 38 1.44 -17.65 -5.35
C ALA A 38 2.01 -17.99 -3.97
N ASP A 39 3.13 -18.73 -3.95
CA ASP A 39 3.90 -18.94 -2.72
C ASP A 39 4.74 -17.70 -2.40
N TRP A 40 4.17 -16.81 -1.60
CA TRP A 40 4.73 -15.51 -1.26
C TRP A 40 6.02 -15.57 -0.44
N GLY A 41 6.26 -16.68 0.28
CA GLY A 41 7.43 -16.84 1.14
C GLY A 41 8.72 -16.97 0.32
N ARG A 42 8.67 -17.79 -0.73
CA ARG A 42 9.83 -18.10 -1.58
C ARG A 42 10.25 -16.93 -2.48
N TYR A 43 9.29 -16.12 -2.94
CA TYR A 43 9.51 -15.10 -3.99
C TYR A 43 9.36 -13.65 -3.49
N ARG A 44 9.51 -13.41 -2.19
CA ARG A 44 9.26 -12.11 -1.55
C ARG A 44 9.93 -10.92 -2.25
N ARG A 45 11.19 -11.05 -2.68
CA ARG A 45 11.92 -9.96 -3.37
C ARG A 45 11.29 -9.64 -4.74
N GLU A 46 11.00 -10.66 -5.54
CA GLU A 46 10.44 -10.51 -6.88
C GLU A 46 9.05 -9.89 -6.83
N ILE A 47 8.24 -10.31 -5.87
CA ILE A 47 6.90 -9.77 -5.63
C ILE A 47 6.95 -8.27 -5.33
N TRP A 48 7.87 -7.82 -4.48
CA TRP A 48 8.05 -6.39 -4.21
C TRP A 48 8.43 -5.61 -5.48
N THR A 49 9.32 -6.18 -6.30
CA THR A 49 9.69 -5.60 -7.59
C THR A 49 8.50 -5.53 -8.55
N MET A 50 7.71 -6.60 -8.66
CA MET A 50 6.52 -6.64 -9.49
C MET A 50 5.48 -5.60 -9.04
N PHE A 51 5.21 -5.55 -7.73
CA PHE A 51 4.31 -4.56 -7.14
C PHE A 51 4.74 -3.13 -7.47
N ALA A 52 6.02 -2.79 -7.25
CA ALA A 52 6.55 -1.48 -7.57
C ALA A 52 6.43 -1.15 -9.07
N ASN A 53 6.67 -2.14 -9.93
CA ASN A 53 6.54 -1.99 -11.38
C ASN A 53 5.08 -1.74 -11.81
N TRP A 54 4.11 -2.44 -11.22
CA TRP A 54 2.69 -2.24 -11.48
C TRP A 54 2.22 -0.86 -11.03
N THR A 55 2.57 -0.45 -9.80
CA THR A 55 2.27 0.89 -9.28
C THR A 55 2.84 1.97 -10.21
N ARG A 56 4.13 1.87 -10.55
CA ARG A 56 4.79 2.87 -11.40
C ARG A 56 4.21 2.92 -12.81
N SER A 57 3.91 1.76 -13.41
CA SER A 57 3.32 1.68 -14.75
C SER A 57 1.92 2.27 -14.78
N SER A 58 1.12 2.01 -13.73
CA SER A 58 -0.21 2.57 -13.56
C SER A 58 -0.17 4.08 -13.39
N ALA A 59 0.73 4.59 -12.54
CA ALA A 59 0.88 6.03 -12.30
C ALA A 59 1.33 6.81 -13.55
N ARG A 60 2.16 6.21 -14.41
CA ARG A 60 2.60 6.83 -15.67
C ARG A 60 1.46 7.04 -16.67
N ARG A 61 0.50 6.12 -16.70
CA ARG A 61 -0.61 6.12 -17.67
C ARG A 61 -1.88 6.82 -17.17
N SER A 62 -1.88 7.27 -15.93
CA SER A 62 -3.07 7.78 -15.26
C SER A 62 -2.98 9.29 -15.01
N ARG A 63 -4.13 9.95 -15.06
CA ARG A 63 -4.27 11.37 -14.70
C ARG A 63 -4.75 11.54 -13.27
N ASP A 64 -5.59 10.63 -12.79
CA ASP A 64 -6.23 10.65 -11.47
C ASP A 64 -6.21 9.25 -10.83
N ILE A 65 -6.82 9.14 -9.65
CA ILE A 65 -6.89 7.89 -8.87
C ILE A 65 -7.76 6.85 -9.57
N SER A 66 -8.88 7.23 -10.18
CA SER A 66 -9.77 6.29 -10.88
C SER A 66 -9.05 5.58 -12.02
N GLY A 67 -8.38 6.34 -12.91
CA GLY A 67 -7.59 5.78 -13.99
C GLY A 67 -6.41 4.94 -13.48
N PHE A 68 -5.82 5.34 -12.35
CA PHE A 68 -4.75 4.59 -11.71
C PHE A 68 -5.21 3.22 -11.21
N LEU A 69 -6.33 3.16 -10.47
CA LEU A 69 -6.91 1.91 -9.97
C LEU A 69 -7.29 0.96 -11.10
N ALA A 70 -7.87 1.49 -12.18
CA ALA A 70 -8.23 0.70 -13.36
C ALA A 70 -6.98 0.10 -14.05
N ASN A 71 -5.93 0.90 -14.24
CA ASN A 71 -4.68 0.41 -14.82
C ASN A 71 -3.99 -0.61 -13.91
N PHE A 72 -3.94 -0.35 -12.61
CA PHE A 72 -3.34 -1.25 -11.63
C PHE A 72 -4.04 -2.60 -11.62
N SER A 73 -5.37 -2.61 -11.57
CA SER A 73 -6.18 -3.83 -11.59
C SER A 73 -5.88 -4.67 -12.84
N ARG A 74 -5.71 -4.04 -14.01
CA ARG A 74 -5.33 -4.76 -15.24
C ARG A 74 -3.93 -5.39 -15.16
N TYR A 75 -2.95 -4.65 -14.63
CA TYR A 75 -1.58 -5.16 -14.50
C TYR A 75 -1.45 -6.29 -13.49
N ALA A 76 -2.15 -6.16 -12.37
CA ALA A 76 -2.15 -7.14 -11.29
C ALA A 76 -3.24 -8.23 -11.45
N GLN A 77 -4.01 -8.18 -12.55
CA GLN A 77 -5.12 -9.11 -12.84
C GLN A 77 -6.15 -9.22 -11.71
N LEU A 78 -6.45 -8.09 -11.06
CA LEU A 78 -7.41 -8.01 -9.96
C LEU A 78 -8.83 -7.83 -10.50
N GLN A 79 -9.78 -8.60 -9.96
CA GLN A 79 -11.20 -8.39 -10.22
C GLN A 79 -11.73 -7.13 -9.52
N ALA A 80 -11.20 -6.81 -8.34
CA ALA A 80 -11.56 -5.64 -7.56
C ALA A 80 -10.41 -5.20 -6.65
N ILE A 81 -10.45 -3.92 -6.24
CA ILE A 81 -9.58 -3.33 -5.22
C ILE A 81 -10.48 -2.93 -4.04
N GLY A 82 -10.04 -3.20 -2.82
CA GLY A 82 -10.83 -2.97 -1.61
C GLY A 82 -11.70 -4.18 -1.27
N THR A 83 -11.08 -5.13 -0.57
CA THR A 83 -11.65 -6.46 -0.27
C THR A 83 -12.71 -6.41 0.83
N ASN A 84 -12.63 -5.42 1.72
CA ASN A 84 -13.54 -5.24 2.84
C ASN A 84 -14.16 -3.83 2.87
N ALA A 85 -15.10 -3.60 3.77
CA ALA A 85 -15.83 -2.34 3.88
C ALA A 85 -14.92 -1.15 4.21
N GLU A 86 -13.95 -1.32 5.11
CA GLU A 86 -13.00 -0.27 5.52
C GLU A 86 -12.14 0.18 4.33
N GLU A 87 -11.57 -0.77 3.58
CA GLU A 87 -10.76 -0.46 2.40
C GLU A 87 -11.59 0.26 1.33
N ARG A 88 -12.84 -0.17 1.11
CA ARG A 88 -13.75 0.49 0.18
C ARG A 88 -14.08 1.92 0.63
N GLU A 89 -14.21 2.16 1.92
CA GLU A 89 -14.43 3.50 2.46
C GLU A 89 -13.21 4.39 2.24
N VAL A 90 -11.99 3.88 2.47
CA VAL A 90 -10.76 4.63 2.19
C VAL A 90 -10.67 4.98 0.70
N ILE A 91 -10.93 4.03 -0.20
CA ILE A 91 -10.94 4.28 -1.65
C ILE A 91 -11.98 5.33 -2.00
N ALA A 92 -13.20 5.23 -1.46
CA ALA A 92 -14.26 6.20 -1.71
C ALA A 92 -13.84 7.61 -1.27
N ARG A 93 -13.21 7.75 -0.09
CA ARG A 93 -12.65 9.03 0.37
C ARG A 93 -11.58 9.57 -0.56
N LEU A 94 -10.65 8.71 -1.01
CA LEU A 94 -9.59 9.10 -1.95
C LEU A 94 -10.15 9.56 -3.32
N LEU A 95 -11.19 8.88 -3.82
CA LEU A 95 -11.87 9.25 -5.07
C LEU A 95 -12.69 10.54 -4.93
N ALA A 96 -13.12 10.88 -3.72
CA ALA A 96 -13.85 12.11 -3.42
C ALA A 96 -12.94 13.32 -3.18
N LEU A 97 -11.61 13.15 -3.09
CA LEU A 97 -10.67 14.26 -2.94
C LEU A 97 -10.76 15.23 -4.13
N PRO A 98 -10.44 16.52 -3.92
CA PRO A 98 -10.26 17.47 -5.01
C PRO A 98 -9.32 16.93 -6.09
N TYR A 99 -9.61 17.23 -7.35
CA TYR A 99 -8.86 16.67 -8.49
C TYR A 99 -7.35 16.93 -8.41
N ASP A 100 -6.93 18.10 -7.90
CA ASP A 100 -5.51 18.43 -7.75
C ASP A 100 -4.82 17.59 -6.67
N GLU A 101 -5.52 17.24 -5.59
CA GLU A 101 -4.99 16.32 -4.57
C GLU A 101 -4.85 14.90 -5.11
N GLN A 102 -5.85 14.43 -5.88
CA GLN A 102 -5.75 13.14 -6.57
C GLN A 102 -4.53 13.12 -7.51
N ARG A 103 -4.34 14.18 -8.30
CA ARG A 103 -3.17 14.32 -9.18
C ARG A 103 -1.87 14.34 -8.41
N GLN A 104 -1.83 14.96 -7.23
CA GLN A 104 -0.65 15.01 -6.39
C GLN A 104 -0.24 13.61 -5.93
N ILE A 105 -1.20 12.77 -5.51
CA ILE A 105 -0.96 11.36 -5.17
C ILE A 105 -0.38 10.59 -6.38
N ILE A 106 -0.94 10.79 -7.58
CA ILE A 106 -0.42 10.15 -8.79
C ILE A 106 0.99 10.64 -9.16
N ARG A 107 1.27 11.94 -8.99
CA ARG A 107 2.61 12.52 -9.21
C ARG A 107 3.63 11.93 -8.25
N GLN A 108 3.26 11.76 -6.98
CA GLN A 108 4.09 11.11 -5.98
C GLN A 108 4.49 9.70 -6.42
N PHE A 109 3.54 8.85 -6.85
CA PHE A 109 3.90 7.53 -7.38
C PHE A 109 4.81 7.57 -8.61
N ARG A 110 4.63 8.58 -9.47
CA ARG A 110 5.39 8.71 -10.71
C ARG A 110 6.83 9.17 -10.47
N ASN A 111 7.00 10.18 -9.62
CA ASN A 111 8.24 10.92 -9.44
C ASN A 111 9.03 10.44 -8.22
N GLU A 112 8.32 9.97 -7.20
CA GLU A 112 8.87 9.62 -5.88
C GLU A 112 8.61 8.15 -5.55
N GLY A 113 8.29 7.34 -6.57
CA GLY A 113 7.90 5.94 -6.38
C GLY A 113 8.89 5.14 -5.55
N SER A 114 10.20 5.29 -5.76
CA SER A 114 11.22 4.58 -4.95
C SER A 114 11.11 4.90 -3.46
N THR A 115 10.91 6.17 -3.13
CA THR A 115 10.78 6.65 -1.75
C THR A 115 9.51 6.09 -1.10
N ILE A 116 8.37 6.21 -1.77
CA ILE A 116 7.08 5.78 -1.23
C ILE A 116 7.05 4.26 -1.02
N HIS A 117 7.56 3.47 -1.97
CA HIS A 117 7.66 2.02 -1.80
C HIS A 117 8.67 1.64 -0.71
N GLY A 118 9.77 2.40 -0.55
CA GLY A 118 10.72 2.22 0.52
C GLY A 118 10.09 2.43 1.90
N ILE A 119 9.41 3.56 2.10
CA ILE A 119 8.64 3.88 3.32
C ILE A 119 7.62 2.78 3.60
N PHE A 120 6.82 2.43 2.59
CA PHE A 120 5.78 1.40 2.74
C PHE A 120 6.35 0.03 3.13
N ARG A 121 7.51 -0.33 2.57
CA ARG A 121 8.19 -1.59 2.91
C ARG A 121 8.67 -1.58 4.36
N VAL A 122 9.30 -0.50 4.82
CA VAL A 122 9.74 -0.35 6.22
C VAL A 122 8.53 -0.49 7.16
N TYR A 123 7.42 0.20 6.84
CA TYR A 123 6.16 0.07 7.59
C TYR A 123 5.67 -1.38 7.68
N ARG A 124 5.63 -2.09 6.55
CA ARG A 124 5.16 -3.48 6.50
C ARG A 124 6.06 -4.44 7.27
N ASP A 125 7.37 -4.24 7.19
CA ASP A 125 8.34 -5.06 7.90
C ASP A 125 8.24 -4.84 9.42
N ALA A 126 8.08 -3.58 9.88
CA ALA A 126 7.88 -3.26 11.30
C ALA A 126 6.57 -3.85 11.88
N ARG A 127 5.44 -3.68 11.18
CA ARG A 127 4.14 -4.25 11.62
C ARG A 127 4.14 -5.77 11.64
N LYS A 128 4.91 -6.42 10.77
CA LYS A 128 5.07 -7.88 10.80
C LYS A 128 5.75 -8.31 12.10
N THR A 129 6.86 -7.66 12.48
CA THR A 129 7.58 -7.95 13.72
C THR A 129 6.70 -7.79 14.94
N GLU A 130 5.88 -6.74 14.99
CA GLU A 130 4.96 -6.51 16.11
C GLU A 130 3.90 -7.62 16.24
N ILE A 131 3.30 -8.06 15.13
CA ILE A 131 2.34 -9.17 15.13
C ILE A 131 3.01 -10.48 15.55
N GLU A 132 4.26 -10.73 15.12
CA GLU A 132 5.01 -11.92 15.52
C GLU A 132 5.38 -11.88 17.02
N ALA A 133 5.70 -10.70 17.56
CA ALA A 133 5.96 -10.51 18.99
C ALA A 133 4.73 -10.81 19.84
N ILE A 134 3.57 -10.23 19.52
CA ILE A 134 2.29 -10.46 20.22
C ILE A 134 1.95 -11.96 20.21
N ARG A 135 2.04 -12.62 19.05
CA ARG A 135 1.78 -14.07 18.94
C ARG A 135 2.73 -14.91 19.79
N SER A 136 3.98 -14.48 19.91
CA SER A 136 4.96 -15.17 20.76
C SER A 136 4.62 -14.99 22.24
N GLU A 137 4.23 -13.79 22.67
CA GLU A 137 3.83 -13.49 24.05
C GLU A 137 2.58 -14.28 24.47
N GLU A 138 1.55 -14.32 23.61
CA GLU A 138 0.33 -15.13 23.85
C GLU A 138 0.66 -16.63 23.99
N SER A 139 1.60 -17.15 23.19
CA SER A 139 2.01 -18.55 23.27
C SER A 139 2.83 -18.91 24.52
N TYR A 140 3.45 -17.92 25.17
CA TYR A 140 4.16 -18.10 26.45
C TYR A 140 3.23 -18.02 27.66
N GLU A 141 2.11 -17.29 27.56
CA GLU A 141 1.12 -17.21 28.64
C GLU A 141 0.19 -18.45 28.70
N GLU A 142 0.09 -19.21 27.60
CA GLU A 142 -0.69 -20.45 27.51
C GLU A 142 0.09 -21.74 27.87
N ALA A 143 1.40 -21.65 28.14
CA ALA A 143 2.31 -22.78 28.42
C ALA A 143 2.71 -22.89 29.89
#